data_AF-Q4WUU8-F1
#
_entry.id   AF-Q4WUU8-F1
#
_cell.length_a   1.000
_cell.length_b   1.000
_cell.length_c   1.000
_cell.angle_alpha   90.00
_cell.angle_beta   90.00
_cell.angle_gamma   90.00
#
_symmetry.space_group_name_H-M   'P 1'
#
loop_
_entity.id
_entity.type
_entity.pdbx_description
1 polymer ?
#
loop_
_entity_poly.entity_id
_entity_poly.type
_entity_poly.pdbx_seq_one_letter_code
_entity_poly.pdbx_strand_id
1 'polypeptide(L)'
;MSSPALTSIISRPENRYANYPEGSIDDSPVLRQKNPNVFFPPEFFPVIRADLNGTFFCDYDIDGDGNVTKHISWACFKIKHVVKPGLYTWIQTAVFVQWHPQANRQLVFFLNLPDVMAQYLAVHRPSPAQRGNPFIWHTLFAQGVVEEYDSSIWSLRHLVRPIEKVAIYPSGQCSDSQS
;
A
#
# COMPACT_ATOMS: atom_id res chain seq x y z
N MET A 1 7.61 -24.57 -14.57
CA MET A 1 8.59 -23.48 -14.70
C MET A 1 8.38 -22.55 -13.52
N SER A 2 9.24 -22.66 -12.50
CA SER A 2 9.11 -21.92 -11.23
C SER A 2 9.72 -20.54 -11.36
N SER A 3 8.98 -19.52 -10.91
CA SER A 3 9.44 -18.13 -10.80
C SER A 3 10.48 -18.01 -9.68
N PRO A 4 11.60 -17.27 -9.86
CA PRO A 4 12.60 -17.14 -8.81
C PRO A 4 12.08 -16.20 -7.72
N ALA A 5 11.92 -16.75 -6.52
CA ALA A 5 11.69 -15.97 -5.30
C ALA A 5 12.81 -14.94 -5.13
N LEU A 6 12.45 -13.66 -5.11
CA LEU A 6 13.33 -12.56 -4.72
C LEU A 6 13.57 -12.60 -3.20
N THR A 7 14.33 -13.61 -2.77
CA THR A 7 14.94 -13.65 -1.44
C THR A 7 16.34 -13.07 -1.57
N SER A 8 16.46 -11.74 -1.57
CA SER A 8 17.77 -11.08 -1.40
C SER A 8 17.79 -10.29 -0.10
N ILE A 9 17.94 -11.03 1.00
CA ILE A 9 18.56 -10.50 2.22
C ILE A 9 20.06 -10.39 1.91
N ILE A 10 20.47 -9.28 1.28
CA ILE A 10 21.88 -8.88 1.24
C ILE A 10 22.08 -7.84 2.34
N SER A 11 22.93 -8.23 3.27
CA SER A 11 23.37 -7.53 4.47
C SER A 11 24.00 -6.18 4.17
N ARG A 12 23.23 -5.10 4.39
CA ARG A 12 23.72 -3.87 5.03
C ARG A 12 22.74 -3.51 6.14
N PRO A 13 23.18 -3.14 7.36
CA PRO A 13 22.31 -2.95 8.53
C PRO A 13 21.36 -1.73 8.43
N GLU A 14 21.26 -1.10 7.26
CA GLU A 14 20.89 0.31 7.14
C GLU A 14 19.62 0.53 6.31
N ASN A 15 19.14 -0.50 5.58
CA ASN A 15 17.92 -0.41 4.78
C ASN A 15 17.26 -1.79 4.62
N ARG A 16 16.13 -2.02 5.30
CA ARG A 16 15.33 -3.24 5.13
C ARG A 16 14.06 -2.90 4.36
N TYR A 17 14.05 -3.24 3.09
CA TYR A 17 12.86 -3.20 2.24
C TYR A 17 12.21 -4.58 2.26
N ALA A 18 10.90 -4.63 2.42
CA ALA A 18 10.18 -5.88 2.26
C ALA A 18 8.74 -5.61 1.82
N ASN A 19 8.26 -6.49 0.93
CA ASN A 19 6.86 -6.60 0.52
C ASN A 19 6.37 -7.96 1.03
N TYR A 20 5.33 -7.99 1.86
CA TYR A 20 4.73 -9.24 2.35
C TYR A 20 3.27 -9.33 1.88
N PRO A 21 2.89 -10.36 1.12
CA PRO A 21 1.49 -10.71 0.93
C PRO A 21 0.87 -11.27 2.22
N GLU A 22 -0.44 -11.12 2.36
CA GLU A 22 -1.22 -11.37 3.59
C GLU A 22 -1.02 -12.79 4.14
N GLY A 23 -0.89 -13.78 3.25
CA GLY A 23 -0.64 -15.18 3.61
C GLY A 23 0.80 -15.53 3.99
N SER A 24 1.76 -14.60 3.90
CA SER A 24 3.17 -14.82 4.26
C SER A 24 3.71 -13.81 5.26
N ILE A 25 2.83 -13.00 5.84
CA ILE A 25 3.20 -12.00 6.84
C ILE A 25 3.77 -12.66 8.10
N ASP A 26 3.20 -13.80 8.53
CA ASP A 26 3.72 -14.61 9.63
C ASP A 26 5.08 -15.26 9.30
N ASP A 27 5.41 -15.38 8.01
CA ASP A 27 6.71 -15.83 7.53
C ASP A 27 7.73 -14.69 7.42
N SER A 28 7.31 -13.44 7.69
CA SER A 28 8.20 -12.28 7.64
C SER A 28 9.39 -12.45 8.58
N PRO A 29 10.64 -12.34 8.07
CA PRO A 29 11.84 -12.25 8.89
C PRO A 29 11.78 -11.19 9.99
N VAL A 30 10.93 -10.16 9.83
CA VAL A 30 10.74 -9.10 10.83
C VAL A 30 9.79 -9.56 11.93
N LEU A 31 8.68 -10.23 11.58
CA LEU A 31 7.70 -10.73 12.55
C LEU A 31 8.15 -12.01 13.26
N ARG A 32 9.04 -12.80 12.64
CA ARG A 32 9.69 -13.97 13.27
C ARG A 32 10.79 -13.61 14.27
N GLN A 33 11.16 -12.33 14.40
CA GLN A 33 12.12 -11.93 15.44
C GLN A 33 11.51 -12.11 16.83
N LYS A 34 12.35 -12.44 17.82
CA LYS A 34 11.90 -12.62 19.22
C LYS A 34 11.17 -11.41 19.81
N ASN A 35 11.36 -10.22 19.24
CA ASN A 35 10.70 -8.99 19.71
C ASN A 35 10.39 -8.03 18.54
N PRO A 36 9.30 -8.25 17.79
CA PRO A 36 8.95 -7.42 16.63
C PRO A 36 8.55 -5.98 17.05
N ASN A 37 8.17 -5.78 18.31
CA ASN A 37 7.84 -4.46 18.88
C ASN A 37 9.05 -3.50 18.90
N VAL A 38 10.28 -4.03 18.74
CA VAL A 38 11.48 -3.21 18.59
C VAL A 38 11.48 -2.46 17.25
N PHE A 39 10.82 -3.00 16.23
CA PHE A 39 10.76 -2.41 14.88
C PHE A 39 9.46 -1.66 14.64
N PHE A 40 8.35 -2.18 15.13
CA PHE A 40 7.03 -1.60 14.93
C PHE A 40 6.42 -1.16 16.26
N PRO A 41 5.87 0.06 16.33
CA PRO A 41 5.10 0.48 17.49
C PRO A 41 3.83 -0.40 17.61
N PRO A 42 3.33 -0.66 18.83
CA PRO A 42 2.12 -1.46 19.05
C PRO A 42 0.92 -1.04 18.17
N GLU A 43 0.79 0.26 17.92
CA GLU A 43 -0.24 0.91 17.13
C GLU A 43 -0.20 0.55 15.63
N PHE A 44 0.93 0.03 15.14
CA PHE A 44 1.07 -0.42 13.75
C PHE A 44 0.59 -1.87 13.54
N PHE A 45 0.53 -2.70 14.59
CA PHE A 45 0.13 -4.11 14.43
C PHE A 45 -1.30 -4.32 13.88
N PRO A 46 -2.29 -3.47 14.16
CA PRO A 46 -3.58 -3.53 13.47
C PRO A 46 -3.45 -3.45 11.94
N VAL A 47 -2.49 -2.69 11.40
CA VAL A 47 -2.25 -2.60 9.93
C VAL A 47 -1.82 -3.95 9.35
N ILE A 48 -1.10 -4.74 10.15
CA ILE A 48 -0.58 -6.05 9.79
C ILE A 48 -1.66 -7.13 9.92
N ARG A 49 -2.45 -7.08 10.99
CA ARG A 49 -3.27 -8.22 11.45
C ARG A 49 -4.78 -8.03 11.32
N ALA A 50 -5.26 -6.79 11.25
CA ALA A 50 -6.67 -6.50 11.20
C ALA A 50 -7.10 -6.18 9.76
N ASP A 51 -8.38 -6.41 9.49
CA ASP A 51 -9.03 -5.97 8.27
C ASP A 51 -9.52 -4.51 8.44
N LEU A 52 -8.75 -3.56 7.91
CA LEU A 52 -8.95 -2.11 8.07
C LEU A 52 -9.39 -1.49 6.74
N ASN A 53 -10.30 -0.51 6.77
CA ASN A 53 -10.59 0.29 5.57
C ASN A 53 -9.44 1.25 5.21
N GLY A 54 -8.65 1.65 6.20
CA GLY A 54 -7.49 2.50 6.06
C GLY A 54 -7.08 3.11 7.40
N THR A 55 -5.84 3.56 7.49
CA THR A 55 -5.32 4.27 8.66
C THR A 55 -4.10 5.09 8.31
N PHE A 56 -3.89 6.18 9.04
CA PHE A 56 -2.75 7.06 8.89
C PHE A 56 -2.20 7.41 10.26
N PHE A 57 -0.89 7.59 10.34
CA PHE A 57 -0.22 8.04 11.55
C PHE A 57 1.06 8.77 11.20
N CYS A 58 1.41 9.76 12.00
CA CYS A 58 2.67 10.45 11.95
C CYS A 58 3.01 10.94 13.35
N ASP A 59 4.24 10.71 13.79
CA ASP A 59 4.75 11.19 15.06
C ASP A 59 6.26 11.47 14.97
N TYR A 60 6.70 12.41 15.79
CA TYR A 60 8.07 12.86 15.89
C TYR A 60 8.54 12.83 17.33
N ASP A 61 9.68 12.17 17.58
CA ASP A 61 10.42 12.38 18.82
C ASP A 61 11.35 13.59 18.62
N ILE A 62 11.25 14.55 19.53
CA ILE A 62 12.06 15.78 19.52
C ILE A 62 12.86 15.83 20.83
N ASP A 63 14.16 16.10 20.74
CA ASP A 63 15.01 16.26 21.92
C ASP A 63 14.84 17.64 22.60
N GLY A 64 15.53 17.83 23.73
CA GLY A 64 15.49 19.08 24.49
C GLY A 64 16.05 20.30 23.73
N ASP A 65 16.80 20.08 22.66
CA ASP A 65 17.36 21.13 21.79
C ASP A 65 16.44 21.43 20.59
N GLY A 66 15.30 20.74 20.49
CA GLY A 66 14.35 20.93 19.40
C GLY A 66 14.68 20.16 18.12
N ASN A 67 15.68 19.27 18.14
CA ASN A 67 16.01 18.45 16.98
C ASN A 67 15.13 17.21 16.92
N VAL A 68 14.70 16.85 15.71
CA VAL A 68 14.04 15.56 15.48
C VAL A 68 15.07 14.45 15.72
N THR A 69 14.78 13.54 16.65
CA THR A 69 15.59 12.35 16.91
C THR A 69 15.02 11.13 16.21
N LYS A 70 13.70 11.10 15.98
CA LYS A 70 12.99 10.00 15.34
C LYS A 70 11.72 10.50 14.66
N HIS A 71 11.38 9.87 13.55
CA HIS A 71 10.10 9.99 12.86
C HIS A 71 9.52 8.59 12.70
N ILE A 72 8.23 8.44 13.00
CA ILE A 72 7.45 7.25 12.66
C ILE A 72 6.20 7.70 11.91
N SER A 73 5.87 7.02 10.81
CA SER A 73 4.62 7.25 10.10
C SER A 73 4.17 6.02 9.34
N TRP A 74 2.87 5.90 9.10
CA TRP A 74 2.34 4.93 8.16
C TRP A 74 1.08 5.42 7.48
N ALA A 75 0.78 4.82 6.33
CA ALA A 75 -0.46 4.99 5.59
C ALA A 75 -0.91 3.61 5.11
N CYS A 76 -2.20 3.32 5.24
CA CYS A 76 -2.83 2.07 4.86
C CYS A 76 -4.12 2.37 4.08
N PHE A 77 -4.32 1.68 2.97
CA PHE A 77 -5.48 1.82 2.12
C PHE A 77 -6.06 0.46 1.76
N LYS A 78 -7.39 0.34 1.81
CA LYS A 78 -8.12 -0.84 1.35
C LYS A 78 -8.80 -0.57 0.02
N ILE A 79 -8.42 -1.33 -1.01
CA ILE A 79 -8.90 -1.17 -2.38
C ILE A 79 -9.71 -2.41 -2.78
N LYS A 80 -10.91 -2.19 -3.33
CA LYS A 80 -11.78 -3.26 -3.83
C LYS A 80 -11.64 -3.40 -5.34
N HIS A 81 -11.18 -4.53 -5.84
CA HIS A 81 -11.21 -4.81 -7.29
C HIS A 81 -12.42 -5.67 -7.62
N VAL A 82 -13.38 -5.11 -8.36
CA VAL A 82 -14.55 -5.84 -8.81
C VAL A 82 -14.27 -6.42 -10.20
N VAL A 83 -14.38 -7.75 -10.33
CA VAL A 83 -14.12 -8.46 -11.58
C VAL A 83 -15.42 -8.66 -12.36
N LYS A 84 -16.49 -9.06 -11.66
CA LYS A 84 -17.85 -9.21 -12.20
C LYS A 84 -18.87 -9.13 -11.07
N PRO A 85 -20.19 -9.03 -11.34
CA PRO A 85 -21.19 -9.04 -10.28
C PRO A 85 -21.00 -10.23 -9.34
N GLY A 86 -20.89 -9.95 -8.04
CA GLY A 86 -20.66 -10.96 -7.00
C GLY A 86 -19.23 -11.50 -6.88
N LEU A 87 -18.29 -11.11 -7.75
CA LEU A 87 -16.87 -11.52 -7.66
C LEU A 87 -15.95 -10.31 -7.55
N TYR A 88 -15.26 -10.21 -6.44
CA TYR A 88 -14.31 -9.14 -6.15
C TYR A 88 -13.16 -9.66 -5.28
N THR A 89 -12.05 -8.93 -5.32
CA THR A 89 -10.92 -9.08 -4.42
C THR A 89 -10.71 -7.79 -3.63
N TRP A 90 -10.10 -7.91 -2.46
CA TRP A 90 -9.65 -6.77 -1.66
C TRP A 90 -8.14 -6.78 -1.56
N ILE A 91 -7.55 -5.59 -1.55
CA ILE A 91 -6.13 -5.38 -1.31
C ILE A 91 -6.00 -4.37 -0.18
N GLN A 92 -5.32 -4.72 0.90
CA GLN A 92 -4.98 -3.79 1.99
C GLN A 92 -3.48 -3.48 1.92
N THR A 93 -3.13 -2.44 1.17
CA THR A 93 -1.73 -2.05 0.96
C THR A 93 -1.32 -0.97 1.96
N ALA A 94 -0.09 -1.03 2.47
CA ALA A 94 0.40 -0.04 3.43
C ALA A 94 1.89 0.28 3.26
N VAL A 95 2.27 1.48 3.67
CA VAL A 95 3.66 1.91 3.86
C VAL A 95 3.88 2.28 5.33
N PHE A 96 5.00 1.84 5.89
CA PHE A 96 5.52 2.26 7.19
C PHE A 96 6.91 2.84 7.00
N VAL A 97 7.16 3.99 7.59
CA VAL A 97 8.43 4.71 7.54
C VAL A 97 8.86 5.02 8.95
N GLN A 98 10.05 4.57 9.30
CA GLN A 98 10.78 4.99 10.48
C GLN A 98 12.09 5.64 10.05
N TRP A 99 12.36 6.84 10.54
CA TRP A 99 13.56 7.59 10.18
C TRP A 99 14.26 8.13 11.43
N HIS A 100 15.57 7.94 11.46
CA HIS A 100 16.48 8.41 12.52
C HIS A 100 17.49 9.36 11.86
N PRO A 101 17.22 10.67 11.79
CA PRO A 101 18.07 11.64 11.09
C PRO A 101 19.52 11.63 11.57
N GLN A 102 19.72 11.62 12.89
CA GLN A 102 21.04 11.68 13.53
C GLN A 102 21.91 10.46 13.20
N ALA A 103 21.27 9.29 13.03
CA ALA A 103 21.94 8.05 12.63
C ALA A 103 21.96 7.82 11.11
N ASN A 104 21.44 8.78 10.32
CA ASN A 104 21.21 8.66 8.88
C ASN A 104 20.55 7.32 8.48
N ARG A 105 19.62 6.83 9.30
CA ARG A 105 19.02 5.50 9.15
C ARG A 105 17.54 5.63 8.83
N GLN A 106 17.08 4.87 7.84
CA GLN A 106 15.67 4.81 7.46
C GLN A 106 15.24 3.36 7.27
N LEU A 107 14.12 2.99 7.90
CA LEU A 107 13.44 1.73 7.68
C LEU A 107 12.13 2.03 6.96
N VAL A 108 11.93 1.38 5.82
CA VAL A 108 10.72 1.54 5.00
C VAL A 108 10.17 0.16 4.70
N PHE A 109 8.93 -0.04 5.07
CA PHE A 109 8.28 -1.34 5.02
C PHE A 109 6.96 -1.22 4.28
N PHE A 110 6.74 -2.13 3.34
CA PHE A 110 5.52 -2.17 2.54
C PHE A 110 4.76 -3.46 2.83
N LEU A 111 3.43 -3.37 2.87
CA LEU A 111 2.53 -4.49 3.07
C LEU A 111 1.62 -4.66 1.88
N ASN A 112 1.42 -5.91 1.46
CA ASN A 112 0.51 -6.33 0.39
C ASN A 112 0.61 -5.45 -0.86
N LEU A 113 1.82 -5.09 -1.26
CA LEU A 113 2.01 -4.16 -2.35
C LEU A 113 1.73 -4.87 -3.68
N PRO A 114 0.77 -4.38 -4.50
CA PRO A 114 0.52 -4.91 -5.84
C PRO A 114 1.78 -4.93 -6.70
N ASP A 115 1.91 -5.91 -7.60
CA ASP A 115 3.11 -6.08 -8.43
C ASP A 115 3.43 -4.84 -9.27
N VAL A 116 2.40 -4.18 -9.80
CA VAL A 116 2.54 -2.95 -10.59
C VAL A 116 3.12 -1.82 -9.72
N MET A 117 2.58 -1.63 -8.52
CA MET A 117 3.13 -0.68 -7.54
C MET A 117 4.56 -1.06 -7.14
N ALA A 118 4.89 -2.35 -7.00
CA ALA A 118 6.22 -2.80 -6.60
C ALA A 118 7.27 -2.45 -7.65
N GLN A 119 6.93 -2.66 -8.93
CA GLN A 119 7.76 -2.28 -10.06
C GLN A 119 7.91 -0.75 -10.14
N TYR A 120 6.82 0.00 -9.97
CA TYR A 120 6.85 1.46 -9.92
C TYR A 120 7.81 1.98 -8.84
N LEU A 121 7.71 1.47 -7.61
CA LEU A 121 8.58 1.87 -6.49
C LEU A 121 10.04 1.46 -6.69
N ALA A 122 10.30 0.35 -7.38
CA ALA A 122 11.65 -0.09 -7.70
C ALA A 122 12.33 0.88 -8.67
N VAL A 123 11.60 1.37 -9.67
CA VAL A 123 12.09 2.34 -10.66
C VAL A 123 12.26 3.74 -10.06
N HIS A 124 11.30 4.19 -9.25
CA HIS A 124 11.27 5.54 -8.69
C HIS A 124 11.92 5.64 -7.30
N ARG A 125 12.73 4.65 -6.93
CA ARG A 125 13.35 4.59 -5.61
C ARG A 125 14.17 5.87 -5.32
N PRO A 126 13.92 6.57 -4.21
CA PRO A 126 14.69 7.74 -3.80
C PRO A 126 16.18 7.43 -3.70
N SER A 127 17.00 8.30 -4.28
CA SER A 127 18.45 8.33 -4.04
C SER A 127 18.73 8.67 -2.57
N PRO A 128 19.90 8.28 -2.02
CA PRO A 128 20.26 8.62 -0.64
C PRO A 128 20.12 10.11 -0.31
N ALA A 129 20.44 11.01 -1.25
CA ALA A 129 20.31 12.47 -1.07
C ALA A 129 18.85 12.94 -0.90
N GLN A 130 17.88 12.18 -1.43
CA GLN A 130 16.46 12.51 -1.35
C GLN A 130 15.78 11.92 -0.10
N ARG A 131 16.46 11.03 0.65
CA ARG A 131 15.88 10.31 1.79
C ARG A 131 15.87 11.10 3.10
N GLY A 132 16.44 12.32 3.10
CA GLY A 132 16.36 13.25 4.24
C GLY A 132 14.95 13.74 4.55
N ASN A 133 13.98 13.50 3.64
CA ASN A 133 12.57 13.73 3.90
C ASN A 133 11.83 12.38 4.00
N PRO A 134 11.29 12.00 5.17
CA PRO A 134 10.60 10.71 5.34
C PRO A 134 9.30 10.60 4.52
N PHE A 135 8.70 11.72 4.11
CA PHE A 135 7.45 11.72 3.34
C PHE A 135 7.63 11.33 1.88
N ILE A 136 8.86 11.29 1.35
CA ILE A 136 9.08 10.89 -0.06
C ILE A 136 8.53 9.50 -0.35
N TRP A 137 8.60 8.59 0.62
CA TRP A 137 8.06 7.23 0.50
C TRP A 137 6.54 7.22 0.50
N HIS A 138 5.91 8.10 1.28
CA HIS A 138 4.45 8.27 1.26
C HIS A 138 3.97 8.84 -0.06
N THR A 139 4.69 9.81 -0.64
CA THR A 139 4.36 10.37 -1.96
C THR A 139 4.40 9.30 -3.04
N LEU A 140 5.49 8.53 -3.11
CA LEU A 140 5.63 7.46 -4.09
C LEU A 140 4.59 6.35 -3.90
N PHE A 141 4.32 5.98 -2.64
CA PHE A 141 3.31 5.01 -2.30
C PHE A 141 1.91 5.49 -2.70
N ALA A 142 1.55 6.72 -2.35
CA ALA A 142 0.26 7.32 -2.67
C ALA A 142 0.03 7.40 -4.18
N GLN A 143 1.07 7.70 -4.96
CA GLN A 143 0.97 7.71 -6.43
C GLN A 143 0.58 6.33 -6.99
N GLY A 144 1.23 5.26 -6.52
CA GLY A 144 0.83 3.90 -6.90
C GLY A 144 -0.59 3.54 -6.42
N VAL A 145 -0.98 3.96 -5.21
CA VAL A 145 -2.34 3.75 -4.68
C VAL A 145 -3.39 4.45 -5.53
N VAL A 146 -3.12 5.67 -6.01
CA VAL A 146 -4.05 6.42 -6.88
C VAL A 146 -4.29 5.68 -8.19
N GLU A 147 -3.24 5.13 -8.81
CA GLU A 147 -3.36 4.35 -10.04
C GLU A 147 -4.20 3.07 -9.84
N GLU A 148 -3.98 2.35 -8.73
CA GLU A 148 -4.78 1.16 -8.39
C GLU A 148 -6.25 1.51 -8.09
N TYR A 149 -6.51 2.62 -7.41
CA TYR A 149 -7.87 3.11 -7.19
C TYR A 149 -8.56 3.48 -8.51
N ASP A 150 -7.88 4.19 -9.41
CA ASP A 150 -8.45 4.57 -10.70
C ASP A 150 -8.84 3.31 -11.49
N SER A 151 -7.94 2.33 -11.58
CA SER A 151 -8.18 1.03 -12.20
C SER A 151 -9.40 0.29 -11.59
N SER A 152 -9.48 0.25 -10.26
CA SER A 152 -10.61 -0.34 -9.51
C SER A 152 -11.94 0.34 -9.85
N ILE A 153 -11.97 1.67 -9.85
CA ILE A 153 -13.19 2.46 -10.10
C ILE A 153 -13.65 2.30 -11.55
N TRP A 154 -12.73 2.35 -12.52
CA TRP A 154 -13.06 2.13 -13.93
C TRP A 154 -13.62 0.72 -14.17
N SER A 155 -13.00 -0.30 -13.57
CA SER A 155 -13.47 -1.68 -13.67
C SER A 155 -14.90 -1.82 -13.15
N LEU A 156 -15.19 -1.24 -11.97
CA LEU A 156 -16.56 -1.21 -11.43
C LEU A 156 -17.52 -0.47 -12.36
N ARG A 157 -17.14 0.71 -12.86
CA ARG A 157 -17.98 1.51 -13.75
C ARG A 157 -18.33 0.78 -15.04
N HIS A 158 -17.39 0.04 -15.63
CA HIS A 158 -17.65 -0.76 -16.82
C HIS A 158 -18.69 -1.85 -16.58
N LEU A 159 -18.74 -2.42 -15.38
CA LEU A 159 -19.74 -3.43 -15.00
C LEU A 159 -21.13 -2.82 -14.76
N VAL A 160 -21.20 -1.62 -14.18
CA VAL A 160 -22.46 -0.96 -13.84
C VAL A 160 -23.11 -0.28 -15.05
N ARG A 161 -22.30 0.25 -15.99
CA ARG A 161 -22.77 1.03 -17.15
C ARG A 161 -23.83 0.33 -18.02
N PRO A 162 -23.75 -0.97 -18.33
CA PRO A 162 -24.81 -1.67 -19.06
C PRO A 162 -26.14 -1.70 -18.29
N ILE A 163 -26.09 -1.87 -16.96
CA ILE A 163 -27.27 -1.91 -16.09
C ILE A 163 -27.92 -0.54 -16.03
N GLU A 164 -27.12 0.53 -15.84
CA GLU A 164 -27.62 1.91 -15.83
C GLU A 164 -28.33 2.28 -17.13
N LYS A 165 -27.77 1.87 -18.29
CA LYS A 165 -28.40 2.10 -19.59
C LYS A 165 -29.76 1.41 -19.69
N VAL A 166 -29.89 0.18 -19.19
CA VAL A 166 -31.18 -0.54 -19.20
C VAL A 166 -32.17 0.12 -18.23
N ALA A 167 -31.74 0.56 -17.06
CA ALA A 167 -32.60 1.22 -16.07
C ALA A 167 -33.13 2.59 -16.55
N ILE A 168 -32.38 3.31 -17.38
CA ILE A 168 -32.82 4.58 -18.01
C ILE A 168 -33.84 4.34 -19.14
N TYR A 169 -33.87 3.14 -19.73
CA TYR A 169 -34.87 2.73 -20.71
C TYR A 169 -35.75 1.59 -20.15
N PRO A 170 -36.60 1.85 -19.15
CA PRO A 170 -37.53 0.85 -18.67
C PRO A 170 -38.52 0.55 -19.80
N SER A 171 -38.67 -0.72 -20.13
CA SER A 171 -39.54 -1.21 -21.19
C SER A 171 -41.00 -0.74 -21.05
N GLY A 172 -41.45 0.01 -22.07
CA GLY A 172 -42.85 0.30 -22.47
C GLY A 172 -43.13 1.81 -22.49
N GLN A 173 -43.45 2.52 -23.59
CA GLN A 173 -44.06 2.24 -24.91
C GLN A 173 -43.44 3.27 -25.92
N CYS A 174 -43.58 3.26 -27.26
CA CYS A 174 -44.49 2.65 -28.22
C CYS A 174 -43.82 2.68 -29.62
N SER A 175 -44.40 1.93 -30.56
CA SER A 175 -44.08 1.84 -31.98
C SER A 175 -43.78 3.17 -32.69
N ASP A 176 -42.91 3.16 -33.70
CA ASP A 176 -43.29 3.65 -35.03
C ASP A 176 -42.46 3.01 -36.16
N SER A 177 -43.20 2.24 -36.95
CA SER A 177 -43.15 2.00 -38.41
C SER A 177 -41.80 1.87 -39.13
N GLN A 178 -41.70 0.72 -39.79
CA GLN A 178 -41.06 0.54 -41.09
C GLN A 178 -41.27 1.73 -42.04
N SER A 179 -40.18 2.15 -42.69
CA SER A 179 -40.14 2.50 -44.11
C SER A 179 -38.70 2.42 -44.62
#